data_AF-A0A8T7ACP2-F1
#
_entry.id   AF-A0A8T7ACP2-F1
#
_cell.length_a   1.000
_cell.length_b   1.000
_cell.length_c   1.000
_cell.angle_alpha   90.00
_cell.angle_beta   90.00
_cell.angle_gamma   90.00
#
_symmetry.space_group_name_H-M   'P 1'
#
loop_
_entity.id
_entity.type
_entity.pdbx_description
1 polymer ?
#
loop_
_entity_poly.entity_id
_entity_poly.type
_entity_poly.pdbx_seq_one_letter_code
_entity_poly.pdbx_strand_id
1 'polypeptide(L)'
;MLNLLEACFKIGFPMTMLSWLLFSWLYSNGSLDKKANRKTISANLKMMKKTAKTEKREARRSKKKPLASEAAPTDFMQLDESAGSQETDKLIYVYDRWMWFGSGFYGLAALWTFVVIETLDVYRFIFSEAGLASLFEGGFVNLIVSFVINQIGNIVTAFIWFTYWTDDFIFLWVIVAYVGYLGGIELAKRRDLWT
;
A
#
# COMPACT_ATOMS: atom_id res chain seq x y z
N MET A 1 -24.26 10.23 -23.23
CA MET A 1 -24.17 11.09 -22.03
C MET A 1 -24.23 10.31 -20.72
N LEU A 2 -25.03 9.24 -20.61
CA LEU A 2 -25.14 8.42 -19.38
C LEU A 2 -23.81 7.75 -18.96
N ASN A 3 -23.03 7.23 -19.91
CA ASN A 3 -21.76 6.52 -19.63
C ASN A 3 -20.71 7.37 -18.90
N LEU A 4 -20.68 8.70 -19.14
CA LEU A 4 -19.71 9.58 -18.47
C LEU A 4 -20.11 9.83 -17.02
N LEU A 5 -21.39 10.12 -16.78
CA LEU A 5 -21.90 10.36 -15.43
C LEU A 5 -21.76 9.10 -14.56
N GLU A 6 -22.11 7.95 -15.13
CA GLU A 6 -21.96 6.65 -14.48
C GLU A 6 -20.51 6.34 -14.14
N ALA A 7 -19.58 6.53 -15.08
CA ALA A 7 -18.15 6.34 -14.82
C ALA A 7 -17.66 7.29 -13.70
N CYS A 8 -18.11 8.54 -13.69
CA CYS A 8 -17.75 9.49 -12.65
C CYS A 8 -18.19 9.01 -11.26
N PHE A 9 -19.40 8.43 -11.13
CA PHE A 9 -19.88 7.94 -9.84
C PHE A 9 -19.28 6.59 -9.44
N LYS A 10 -19.19 5.63 -10.37
CA LYS A 10 -18.75 4.25 -10.06
C LYS A 10 -17.25 4.12 -9.84
N ILE A 11 -16.44 4.88 -10.58
CA ILE A 11 -14.98 4.81 -10.47
C ILE A 11 -14.32 6.15 -10.20
N GLY A 12 -14.80 7.26 -10.80
CA GLY A 12 -14.16 8.57 -10.64
C GLY A 12 -14.11 9.04 -9.19
N PHE A 13 -15.27 9.12 -8.54
CA PHE A 13 -15.41 9.61 -7.17
C PHE A 13 -14.72 8.70 -6.13
N PRO A 14 -14.89 7.36 -6.18
CA PRO A 14 -14.14 6.46 -5.31
C PRO A 14 -12.62 6.59 -5.49
N MET A 15 -12.15 6.71 -6.74
CA MET A 15 -10.72 6.91 -7.01
C MET A 15 -10.21 8.24 -6.45
N THR A 16 -11.01 9.32 -6.53
CA THR A 16 -10.69 10.59 -5.87
C THR A 16 -10.59 10.43 -4.36
N MET A 17 -11.55 9.76 -3.72
CA MET A 17 -11.53 9.56 -2.27
C MET A 17 -10.36 8.69 -1.81
N LEU A 18 -10.12 7.56 -2.47
CA LEU A 18 -9.02 6.64 -2.13
C LEU A 18 -7.66 7.29 -2.34
N SER A 19 -7.48 7.96 -3.47
CA SER A 19 -6.27 8.73 -3.75
C SER A 19 -6.08 9.83 -2.71
N TRP A 20 -7.13 10.62 -2.46
CA TRP A 20 -7.08 11.67 -1.45
C TRP A 20 -6.67 11.12 -0.08
N LEU A 21 -7.32 10.06 0.41
CA LEU A 21 -7.04 9.45 1.71
C LEU A 21 -5.61 8.90 1.77
N LEU A 22 -5.17 8.18 0.74
CA LEU A 22 -3.84 7.58 0.72
C LEU A 22 -2.75 8.65 0.76
N PHE A 23 -2.83 9.63 -0.15
CA PHE A 23 -1.82 10.70 -0.21
C PHE A 23 -1.88 11.61 1.02
N SER A 24 -3.08 11.86 1.54
CA SER A 24 -3.30 12.57 2.79
C SER A 24 -2.59 11.91 3.98
N TRP A 25 -2.73 10.60 4.11
CA TRP A 25 -2.04 9.81 5.13
C TRP A 25 -0.52 9.82 4.91
N LEU A 26 -0.09 9.69 3.65
CA LEU A 26 1.31 9.68 3.26
C LEU A 26 2.04 11.00 3.59
N TYR A 27 1.40 12.12 3.29
CA TYR A 27 1.91 13.45 3.62
C TYR A 27 1.92 13.70 5.13
N SER A 28 0.88 13.28 5.85
CA SER A 28 0.77 13.44 7.30
C SER A 28 1.84 12.69 8.09
N ASN A 29 2.29 11.52 7.61
CA ASN A 29 3.29 10.70 8.30
C ASN A 29 4.74 11.11 7.99
N GLY A 30 4.98 12.25 7.32
CA GLY A 30 6.32 12.75 7.01
C GLY A 30 7.10 11.93 5.97
N SER A 31 6.44 10.99 5.29
CA SER A 31 7.05 10.02 4.36
C SER A 31 7.25 10.52 2.93
N LEU A 32 6.77 11.74 2.63
CA LEU A 32 7.02 12.47 1.39
C LEU A 32 7.47 13.90 1.74
N ASP A 33 8.77 14.16 1.59
CA ASP A 33 9.32 15.52 1.69
C ASP A 33 8.62 16.44 0.68
N LYS A 34 8.14 17.58 1.18
CA LYS A 34 7.10 18.46 0.64
C LYS A 34 7.41 19.06 -0.76
N LYS A 35 8.54 18.71 -1.38
CA LYS A 35 8.96 19.19 -2.71
C LYS A 35 9.65 18.13 -3.60
N ALA A 36 9.74 16.87 -3.19
CA ALA A 36 10.73 15.94 -3.75
C ALA A 36 10.16 14.85 -4.68
N ASN A 37 10.00 15.27 -5.94
CA ASN A 37 10.02 14.42 -7.13
C ASN A 37 11.16 13.37 -7.09
N ARG A 38 10.85 12.13 -7.50
CA ARG A 38 11.66 10.91 -7.80
C ARG A 38 13.21 10.95 -7.70
N LYS A 39 13.86 12.07 -8.00
CA LYS A 39 15.31 12.29 -7.87
C LYS A 39 15.81 12.43 -6.42
N THR A 40 15.05 13.05 -5.50
CA THR A 40 15.56 13.33 -4.14
C THR A 40 15.51 12.10 -3.22
N ILE A 41 14.55 11.20 -3.43
CA ILE A 41 14.47 9.90 -2.73
C ILE A 41 15.75 9.08 -3.02
N SER A 42 16.24 9.08 -4.26
CA SER A 42 17.50 8.41 -4.62
C SER A 42 18.74 9.08 -4.02
N ALA A 43 18.69 10.38 -3.77
CA ALA A 43 19.79 11.13 -3.16
C ALA A 43 19.83 10.88 -1.63
N ASN A 44 18.68 10.87 -0.97
CA ASN A 44 18.57 10.60 0.47
C ASN A 44 18.92 9.13 0.79
N LEU A 45 18.50 8.17 -0.05
CA LEU A 45 18.94 6.77 0.06
C LEU A 45 20.45 6.61 -0.12
N LYS A 46 21.08 7.40 -1.00
CA LYS A 46 22.54 7.42 -1.17
C LYS A 46 23.24 8.04 0.04
N MET A 47 22.67 9.08 0.65
CA MET A 47 23.21 9.70 1.86
C MET A 47 23.11 8.73 3.04
N MET A 48 21.95 8.10 3.28
CA MET A 48 21.78 7.11 4.36
C MET A 48 22.71 5.90 4.20
N LYS A 49 22.87 5.36 2.98
CA LYS A 49 23.85 4.28 2.70
C LYS A 49 25.29 4.70 2.97
N LYS A 50 25.63 5.99 2.78
CA LYS A 50 26.96 6.51 3.11
C LYS A 50 27.12 6.65 4.62
N THR A 51 26.14 7.19 5.34
CA THR A 51 26.17 7.36 6.80
C THR A 51 26.31 6.02 7.51
N ALA A 52 25.49 5.03 7.15
CA ALA A 52 25.56 3.67 7.73
C ALA A 52 26.91 2.97 7.43
N LYS A 53 27.52 3.24 6.27
CA LYS A 53 28.85 2.69 5.92
C LYS A 53 29.99 3.38 6.68
N THR A 54 29.82 4.66 7.01
CA THR A 54 30.78 5.45 7.80
C THR A 54 30.72 5.05 9.28
N GLU A 55 29.53 4.93 9.87
CA GLU A 55 29.35 4.46 11.25
C GLU A 55 29.92 3.05 11.46
N LYS A 56 29.68 2.13 10.50
CA LYS A 56 30.22 0.77 10.55
C LYS A 56 31.75 0.72 10.41
N ARG A 57 32.36 1.74 9.80
CA ARG A 57 33.82 1.91 9.71
C ARG A 57 34.41 2.51 10.99
N GLU A 58 33.70 3.44 11.63
CA GLU A 58 34.11 4.04 12.91
C GLU A 58 33.99 3.05 14.07
N ALA A 59 32.92 2.26 14.12
CA ALA A 59 32.75 1.16 15.08
C ALA A 59 33.82 0.05 14.95
N ARG A 60 34.38 -0.14 13.75
CA ARG A 60 35.52 -1.04 13.51
C ARG A 60 36.87 -0.42 13.90
N ARG A 61 37.00 0.91 13.88
CA ARG A 61 38.20 1.63 14.33
C ARG A 61 38.27 1.70 15.85
N SER A 62 37.15 1.90 16.54
CA SER A 62 37.10 1.90 18.01
C SER A 62 37.44 0.52 18.62
N LYS A 63 37.10 -0.58 17.93
CA LYS A 63 37.42 -1.95 18.34
C LYS A 63 38.89 -2.38 18.21
N LYS A 64 39.78 -1.59 17.59
CA LYS A 64 41.12 -2.04 17.19
C LYS A 64 42.30 -1.42 17.96
N LYS A 65 42.07 -0.80 19.11
CA LYS A 65 43.14 -0.23 19.94
C LYS A 65 43.46 -1.18 21.13
N PRO A 66 44.59 -1.89 21.16
CA PRO A 66 45.00 -2.66 22.32
C PRO A 66 45.98 -1.86 23.20
N LEU A 67 45.74 -1.79 24.51
CA LEU A 67 46.53 -2.44 25.56
C LEU A 67 46.44 -1.72 26.94
N ALA A 68 46.13 -2.54 27.95
CA ALA A 68 46.40 -2.46 29.40
C ALA A 68 45.54 -1.59 30.36
N SER A 69 45.09 -2.32 31.38
CA SER A 69 44.73 -1.98 32.77
C SER A 69 43.26 -1.77 33.16
N GLU A 70 42.89 -2.63 34.13
CA GLU A 70 41.99 -2.43 35.27
C GLU A 70 40.51 -2.89 35.17
N ALA A 71 40.25 -3.97 35.93
CA ALA A 71 39.07 -4.35 36.73
C ALA A 71 37.61 -4.15 36.21
N ALA A 72 36.86 -5.26 36.27
CA ALA A 72 35.40 -5.41 36.10
C ALA A 72 34.60 -4.75 37.27
N PRO A 73 33.25 -4.78 37.31
CA PRO A 73 32.27 -5.34 36.36
C PRO A 73 31.15 -4.35 35.99
N THR A 74 30.41 -4.61 34.92
CA THR A 74 29.00 -4.18 34.89
C THR A 74 28.25 -4.94 33.82
N ASP A 75 27.35 -5.78 34.30
CA ASP A 75 26.18 -6.29 33.63
C ASP A 75 25.27 -5.09 33.29
N PHE A 76 25.63 -4.34 32.25
CA PHE A 76 24.74 -3.38 31.63
C PHE A 76 23.93 -4.13 30.58
N MET A 77 22.62 -4.17 30.81
CA MET A 77 21.60 -4.53 29.83
C MET A 77 22.01 -4.04 28.44
N GLN A 78 22.36 -4.99 27.56
CA GLN A 78 22.25 -4.80 26.12
C GLN A 78 20.77 -4.66 25.81
N LEU A 79 20.24 -3.45 25.97
CA LEU A 79 18.98 -3.11 25.34
C LEU A 79 19.19 -3.23 23.84
N ASP A 80 18.34 -4.06 23.26
CA ASP A 80 18.32 -4.53 21.90
C ASP A 80 18.19 -3.38 20.88
N GLU A 81 19.29 -2.68 20.62
CA GLU A 81 19.44 -1.69 19.55
C GLU A 81 19.40 -2.37 18.15
N SER A 82 19.49 -3.71 18.10
CA SER A 82 19.48 -4.51 16.88
C SER A 82 18.08 -4.82 16.36
N ALA A 83 17.08 -4.94 17.24
CA ALA A 83 15.69 -5.15 16.84
C ALA A 83 15.08 -3.88 16.23
N GLY A 84 15.37 -2.71 16.81
CA GLY A 84 14.88 -1.43 16.29
C GLY A 84 15.40 -1.09 14.89
N SER A 85 16.66 -1.43 14.59
CA SER A 85 17.26 -1.19 13.26
C SER A 85 16.78 -2.17 12.19
N GLN A 86 16.54 -3.44 12.52
CA GLN A 86 16.00 -4.41 11.56
C GLN A 86 14.52 -4.18 11.24
N GLU A 87 13.72 -3.78 12.23
CA GLU A 87 12.31 -3.48 12.04
C GLU A 87 12.13 -2.22 11.19
N THR A 88 12.90 -1.16 11.47
CA THR A 88 12.89 0.07 10.67
C THR A 88 13.38 -0.15 9.24
N ASP A 89 14.45 -0.91 9.02
CA ASP A 89 14.92 -1.26 7.67
C ASP A 89 13.88 -2.09 6.88
N LYS A 90 13.19 -3.02 7.53
CA LYS A 90 12.08 -3.77 6.92
C LYS A 90 10.89 -2.87 6.59
N LEU A 91 10.51 -1.98 7.50
CA LEU A 91 9.40 -1.04 7.29
C LEU A 91 9.70 -0.10 6.12
N ILE A 92 10.92 0.42 6.04
CA ILE A 92 11.38 1.26 4.92
C ILE A 92 11.38 0.45 3.61
N TYR A 93 11.83 -0.79 3.62
CA TYR A 93 11.84 -1.66 2.45
C TYR A 93 10.42 -2.00 1.95
N VAL A 94 9.52 -2.38 2.85
CA VAL A 94 8.12 -2.68 2.54
C VAL A 94 7.42 -1.42 2.02
N TYR A 95 7.68 -0.28 2.64
CA TYR A 95 7.16 1.01 2.19
C TYR A 95 7.65 1.40 0.79
N ASP A 96 8.95 1.31 0.52
CA ASP A 96 9.53 1.60 -0.80
C ASP A 96 8.97 0.66 -1.88
N ARG A 97 8.81 -0.62 -1.54
CA ARG A 97 8.24 -1.63 -2.44
C ARG A 97 6.74 -1.42 -2.66
N TRP A 98 5.99 -1.07 -1.62
CA TRP A 98 4.56 -0.75 -1.68
C TRP A 98 4.31 0.52 -2.50
N MET A 99 5.14 1.54 -2.34
CA MET A 99 5.09 2.76 -3.16
C MET A 99 5.40 2.49 -4.64
N TRP A 100 6.22 1.47 -4.93
CA TRP A 100 6.51 1.04 -6.29
C TRP A 100 5.43 0.12 -6.90
N PHE A 101 4.71 -0.66 -6.07
CA PHE A 101 3.70 -1.62 -6.51
C PHE A 101 2.25 -1.10 -6.47
N GLY A 102 1.84 -0.38 -5.43
CA GLY A 102 0.43 -0.30 -5.03
C GLY A 102 -0.13 1.09 -4.72
N SER A 103 0.69 2.14 -4.57
CA SER A 103 0.19 3.52 -4.37
C SER A 103 -0.05 4.30 -5.68
N GLY A 104 0.30 3.69 -6.81
CA GLY A 104 0.02 4.24 -8.13
C GLY A 104 -1.44 4.10 -8.52
N PHE A 105 -1.83 4.78 -9.61
CA PHE A 105 -3.17 4.72 -10.19
C PHE A 105 -3.71 3.28 -10.36
N TYR A 106 -2.90 2.39 -10.93
CA TYR A 106 -3.33 1.04 -11.27
C TYR A 106 -3.65 0.17 -10.05
N GLY A 107 -2.81 0.24 -9.01
CA GLY A 107 -3.01 -0.50 -7.76
C GLY A 107 -4.26 -0.04 -7.03
N LEU A 108 -4.53 1.27 -7.01
CA LEU A 108 -5.74 1.81 -6.39
C LEU A 108 -7.00 1.40 -7.15
N ALA A 109 -6.95 1.40 -8.49
CA ALA A 109 -8.09 0.98 -9.30
C ALA A 109 -8.40 -0.51 -9.13
N ALA A 110 -7.37 -1.36 -9.12
CA ALA A 110 -7.52 -2.78 -8.84
C ALA A 110 -8.05 -3.01 -7.41
N LEU A 111 -7.50 -2.32 -6.41
CA LEU A 111 -7.96 -2.42 -5.03
C LEU A 111 -9.43 -1.99 -4.88
N TRP A 112 -9.82 -0.86 -5.47
CA TRP A 112 -11.21 -0.39 -5.45
C TRP A 112 -12.14 -1.42 -6.07
N THR A 113 -11.76 -1.96 -7.23
CA THR A 113 -12.55 -2.96 -7.95
C THR A 113 -12.67 -4.25 -7.14
N PHE A 114 -11.58 -4.68 -6.52
CA PHE A 114 -11.58 -5.83 -5.61
C PHE A 114 -12.54 -5.62 -4.43
N VAL A 115 -12.49 -4.46 -3.79
CA VAL A 115 -13.39 -4.11 -2.67
C VAL A 115 -14.85 -4.13 -3.11
N VAL A 116 -15.17 -3.61 -4.30
CA VAL A 116 -16.53 -3.63 -4.85
C VAL A 116 -17.00 -5.05 -5.12
N ILE A 117 -16.16 -5.87 -5.77
CA ILE A 117 -16.48 -7.27 -6.06
C ILE A 117 -16.73 -8.03 -4.75
N GLU A 118 -15.81 -7.94 -3.79
CA GLU A 118 -15.93 -8.65 -2.52
C GLU A 118 -17.17 -8.21 -1.74
N THR A 119 -17.45 -6.90 -1.70
CA THR A 119 -18.65 -6.40 -1.01
C THR A 119 -19.93 -6.93 -1.64
N LEU A 120 -19.99 -6.99 -2.97
CA LEU A 120 -21.16 -7.51 -3.70
C LEU A 120 -21.30 -9.02 -3.54
N ASP A 121 -20.20 -9.77 -3.56
CA ASP A 121 -20.22 -11.22 -3.39
C ASP A 121 -20.60 -11.60 -1.97
N VAL A 122 -20.06 -10.92 -0.95
CA VAL A 122 -20.47 -11.09 0.45
C VAL A 122 -21.93 -10.73 0.63
N TYR A 123 -22.39 -9.63 0.04
CA TYR A 123 -23.80 -9.25 0.06
C TYR A 123 -24.68 -10.34 -0.58
N ARG A 124 -24.35 -10.78 -1.80
CA ARG A 124 -25.10 -11.85 -2.49
C ARG A 124 -25.11 -13.15 -1.69
N PHE A 125 -23.99 -13.49 -1.07
CA PHE A 125 -23.87 -14.69 -0.26
C PHE A 125 -24.78 -14.63 0.98
N ILE A 126 -24.70 -13.53 1.76
CA ILE A 126 -25.45 -13.37 3.01
C ILE A 126 -26.96 -13.27 2.75
N PHE A 127 -27.36 -12.60 1.66
CA PHE A 127 -28.76 -12.35 1.35
C PHE A 127 -29.37 -13.35 0.34
N SER A 128 -28.68 -14.45 0.02
CA SER A 128 -29.24 -15.52 -0.83
C SER A 128 -29.52 -16.79 -0.03
N GLU A 129 -30.66 -17.41 -0.34
CA GLU A 129 -31.05 -18.71 0.23
C GLU A 129 -30.01 -19.80 -0.11
N ALA A 130 -29.52 -19.79 -1.35
CA ALA A 130 -28.50 -20.75 -1.81
C ALA A 130 -27.13 -20.55 -1.12
N GLY A 131 -26.71 -19.31 -0.88
CA GLY A 131 -25.46 -19.02 -0.17
C GLY A 131 -25.48 -19.56 1.25
N LEU A 132 -26.57 -19.30 1.98
CA LEU A 132 -26.74 -19.81 3.33
C LEU A 132 -26.91 -21.34 3.37
N ALA A 133 -27.65 -21.94 2.43
CA ALA A 133 -27.80 -23.40 2.34
C ALA A 133 -26.46 -24.11 2.11
N SER A 134 -25.55 -23.50 1.34
CA SER A 134 -24.21 -24.06 1.07
C SER A 134 -23.36 -24.25 2.34
N LEU A 135 -23.64 -23.50 3.41
CA LEU A 135 -22.98 -23.65 4.71
C LEU A 135 -23.36 -24.97 5.40
N PHE A 136 -24.55 -25.50 5.12
CA PHE A 136 -25.12 -26.66 5.80
C PHE A 136 -25.10 -27.94 4.94
N GLU A 137 -25.11 -27.82 3.62
CA GLU A 137 -25.25 -28.96 2.70
C GLU A 137 -23.91 -29.52 2.19
N GLY A 138 -22.92 -28.67 1.92
CA GLY A 138 -21.64 -29.07 1.30
C GLY A 138 -20.52 -29.40 2.28
N GLY A 139 -20.71 -29.13 3.57
CA GLY A 139 -19.68 -29.23 4.60
C GLY A 139 -18.58 -28.15 4.51
N PHE A 140 -17.83 -27.99 5.61
CA PHE A 140 -16.85 -26.90 5.76
C PHE A 140 -15.69 -26.96 4.75
N VAL A 141 -15.28 -28.16 4.32
CA VAL A 141 -14.21 -28.33 3.32
C VAL A 141 -14.63 -27.76 1.96
N ASN A 142 -15.86 -28.06 1.52
CA ASN A 142 -16.37 -27.53 0.25
C ASN A 142 -16.53 -26.01 0.28
N LEU A 143 -16.95 -25.46 1.43
CA LEU A 143 -17.00 -24.02 1.66
C LEU A 143 -15.63 -23.38 1.46
N ILE A 144 -14.58 -23.89 2.12
CA ILE A 144 -13.22 -23.34 1.98
C ILE A 144 -12.74 -23.44 0.53
N VAL A 145 -12.89 -24.60 -0.11
CA VAL A 145 -12.44 -24.80 -1.48
C VAL A 145 -13.15 -23.82 -2.43
N SER A 146 -14.47 -23.71 -2.30
CA SER A 146 -15.27 -22.78 -3.12
C SER A 146 -14.89 -21.32 -2.86
N PHE A 147 -14.71 -20.94 -1.59
CA PHE A 147 -14.23 -19.62 -1.21
C PHE A 147 -12.88 -19.32 -1.86
N VAL A 148 -11.88 -20.20 -1.72
CA VAL A 148 -10.54 -19.99 -2.29
C VAL A 148 -10.58 -19.85 -3.81
N ILE A 149 -11.35 -20.70 -4.51
CA ILE A 149 -11.48 -20.63 -5.96
C ILE A 149 -12.13 -19.31 -6.39
N ASN A 150 -13.22 -18.91 -5.73
CA ASN A 150 -13.92 -17.66 -6.02
C ASN A 150 -13.02 -16.45 -5.73
N GLN A 151 -12.26 -16.47 -4.64
CA GLN A 151 -11.32 -15.40 -4.29
C GLN A 151 -10.22 -15.22 -5.33
N ILE A 152 -9.68 -16.31 -5.88
CA ILE A 152 -8.70 -16.22 -6.97
C ILE A 152 -9.33 -15.54 -8.19
N GLY A 153 -10.56 -15.90 -8.56
CA GLY A 153 -11.29 -15.28 -9.67
C GLY A 153 -11.53 -13.78 -9.44
N ASN A 154 -11.92 -13.40 -8.23
CA ASN A 154 -12.17 -12.01 -7.85
C ASN A 154 -10.89 -11.16 -7.91
N ILE A 155 -9.77 -11.70 -7.43
CA ILE A 155 -8.45 -11.06 -7.51
C ILE A 155 -8.06 -10.85 -8.97
N VAL A 156 -8.15 -11.88 -9.82
CA VAL A 156 -7.79 -11.78 -11.25
C VAL A 156 -8.67 -10.76 -11.96
N THR A 157 -9.98 -10.76 -11.68
CA THR A 157 -10.94 -9.80 -12.26
C THR A 157 -10.61 -8.37 -11.84
N ALA A 158 -10.24 -8.16 -10.57
CA ALA A 158 -9.80 -6.87 -10.09
C ALA A 158 -8.48 -6.41 -10.73
N PHE A 159 -7.55 -7.32 -11.03
CA PHE A 159 -6.34 -6.97 -11.77
C PHE A 159 -6.64 -6.49 -13.18
N ILE A 160 -7.69 -7.01 -13.82
CA ILE A 160 -8.17 -6.58 -15.14
C ILE A 160 -9.41 -5.67 -14.98
N TRP A 161 -9.41 -4.82 -13.96
CA TRP A 161 -10.58 -4.03 -13.56
C TRP A 161 -11.26 -3.26 -14.70
N PHE A 162 -10.51 -2.81 -15.71
CA PHE A 162 -11.05 -2.02 -16.82
C PHE A 162 -12.06 -2.81 -17.68
N THR A 163 -12.11 -4.14 -17.58
CA THR A 163 -13.17 -4.98 -18.19
C THR A 163 -14.35 -5.22 -17.25
N TYR A 164 -14.20 -4.99 -15.94
CA TYR A 164 -15.27 -5.20 -14.97
C TYR A 164 -16.33 -4.09 -15.04
N TRP A 165 -15.89 -2.85 -15.25
CA TRP A 165 -16.78 -1.69 -15.13
C TRP A 165 -17.56 -1.36 -16.40
N THR A 166 -17.12 -1.84 -17.57
CA THR A 166 -17.71 -1.48 -18.86
C THR A 166 -17.47 -2.56 -19.90
N ASP A 167 -18.46 -2.77 -20.76
CA ASP A 167 -18.35 -3.63 -21.95
C ASP A 167 -18.02 -2.82 -23.22
N ASP A 168 -18.22 -1.50 -23.19
CA ASP A 168 -18.01 -0.61 -24.35
C ASP A 168 -16.69 0.18 -24.30
N PHE A 169 -16.74 1.44 -23.84
CA PHE A 169 -15.69 2.45 -24.00
C PHE A 169 -14.63 2.38 -22.89
N ILE A 170 -13.82 1.33 -22.89
CA ILE A 170 -12.73 1.10 -21.91
C ILE A 170 -11.88 2.37 -21.67
N PHE A 171 -11.49 3.08 -22.74
CA PHE A 171 -10.66 4.28 -22.63
C PHE A 171 -11.33 5.41 -21.83
N LEU A 172 -12.65 5.58 -21.95
CA LEU A 172 -13.37 6.60 -21.20
C LEU A 172 -13.29 6.32 -19.69
N TRP A 173 -13.51 5.06 -19.30
CA TRP A 173 -13.45 4.65 -17.90
C TRP A 173 -12.05 4.77 -17.31
N VAL A 174 -11.03 4.42 -18.09
CA VAL A 174 -9.62 4.61 -17.71
C VAL A 174 -9.30 6.09 -17.51
N ILE A 175 -9.75 6.97 -18.43
CA ILE A 175 -9.53 8.42 -18.31
C ILE A 175 -10.26 8.97 -17.08
N VAL A 176 -11.52 8.60 -16.87
CA VAL A 176 -12.31 9.08 -15.72
C VAL A 176 -11.68 8.63 -14.40
N ALA A 177 -11.27 7.37 -14.30
CA ALA A 177 -10.56 6.86 -13.14
C ALA A 177 -9.24 7.61 -12.90
N TYR A 178 -8.49 7.90 -13.98
CA TYR A 178 -7.22 8.62 -13.90
C TYR A 178 -7.41 10.07 -13.48
N VAL A 179 -8.41 10.77 -14.02
CA VAL A 179 -8.80 12.12 -13.60
C VAL A 179 -9.21 12.12 -12.12
N GLY A 180 -9.98 11.12 -11.70
CA GLY A 180 -10.36 10.95 -10.29
C GLY A 180 -9.14 10.81 -9.39
N TYR A 181 -8.19 9.94 -9.77
CA TYR A 181 -6.92 9.74 -9.07
C TYR A 181 -6.09 11.02 -8.95
N LEU A 182 -5.94 11.77 -10.04
CA LEU A 182 -5.24 13.06 -10.05
C LEU A 182 -5.94 14.08 -9.15
N GLY A 183 -7.28 14.13 -9.19
CA GLY A 183 -8.08 14.99 -8.32
C GLY A 183 -7.81 14.71 -6.84
N GLY A 184 -7.72 13.43 -6.45
CA GLY A 184 -7.41 13.06 -5.07
C GLY A 184 -6.01 13.50 -4.62
N ILE A 185 -5.00 13.33 -5.49
CA ILE A 185 -3.63 13.82 -5.22
C ILE A 185 -3.63 15.33 -5.02
N GLU A 186 -4.28 16.06 -5.91
CA GLU A 186 -4.30 17.53 -5.88
C GLU A 186 -5.00 18.05 -4.63
N LEU A 187 -6.11 17.43 -4.22
CA LEU A 187 -6.80 17.75 -2.98
C LEU A 187 -5.94 17.46 -1.74
N ALA A 188 -5.21 16.34 -1.73
CA ALA A 188 -4.35 15.96 -0.62
C ALA A 188 -3.20 16.96 -0.44
N LYS A 189 -2.61 17.43 -1.54
CA LYS A 189 -1.57 18.49 -1.54
C LYS A 189 -2.11 19.80 -0.98
N ARG A 190 -3.32 20.21 -1.40
CA ARG A 190 -3.92 21.48 -0.96
C ARG A 190 -4.20 21.49 0.53
N ARG A 191 -4.60 20.37 1.11
CA ARG A 191 -4.90 20.25 2.55
C ARG A 191 -3.66 20.49 3.42
N ASP A 192 -2.49 20.04 2.98
CA ASP A 192 -1.22 20.18 3.70
C ASP A 192 -0.58 21.58 3.55
N LEU A 193 -1.07 22.43 2.63
CA LEU A 193 -0.58 23.82 2.50
C LEU A 193 -1.13 24.78 3.56
N TRP A 194 -2.13 24.36 4.36
CA TRP A 194 -2.81 25.18 5.37
C TRP A 194 -2.60 24.72 6.82
N THR A 195 -1.76 23.70 7.04
CA THR A 195 -1.31 23.20 8.35
C THR A 195 0.18 23.43 8.54
#